data_AF-A0A090WUM0-F1
#
_entry.id   AF-A0A090WUM0-F1
#
_cell.length_a   1.000
_cell.length_b   1.000
_cell.length_c   1.000
_cell.angle_alpha   90.00
_cell.angle_beta   90.00
_cell.angle_gamma   90.00
#
_symmetry.space_group_name_H-M   'P 1'
#
loop_
_entity.id
_entity.type
_entity.pdbx_description
1 polymer ?
#
loop_
_entity_poly.entity_id
_entity_poly.type
_entity_poly.pdbx_seq_one_letter_code
_entity_poly.pdbx_strand_id
1 'polypeptide(L)'
;MDQRLRGEITDLAQEHLAEMGGWIKQNSEGIYGSKPWKVQGERLVDTPKENGKVKFSEEKNTMKDNEHDGTSKVIFPEVRFTSKDGAVYAYVCSVTDKDVVIKALALENGDKIKSITRLNTTDKVKWKQTKTGLTIKMPVYTATEIPITGFKIELK
;
A
#
# COMPACT_ATOMS: atom_id res chain seq x y z
N MET A 1 38.16 2.91 -2.99
CA MET A 1 38.03 2.07 -1.78
C MET A 1 36.54 2.04 -1.45
N ASP A 2 35.95 0.87 -1.25
CA ASP A 2 34.48 0.68 -1.17
C ASP A 2 33.87 1.35 0.08
N GLN A 3 32.84 2.19 -0.10
CA GLN A 3 32.07 2.85 0.98
C GLN A 3 31.54 1.84 2.02
N ARG A 4 31.20 0.62 1.56
CA ARG A 4 30.66 -0.46 2.41
C ARG A 4 31.64 -0.93 3.49
N LEU A 5 32.94 -0.84 3.23
CA LEU A 5 33.98 -1.28 4.17
C LEU A 5 34.24 -0.29 5.31
N ARG A 6 33.77 0.96 5.18
CA ARG A 6 33.93 2.03 6.18
C ARG A 6 32.76 2.15 7.14
N GLY A 7 31.66 1.42 6.89
CA GLY A 7 30.40 1.59 7.63
C GLY A 7 29.61 2.84 7.22
N GLU A 8 29.92 3.43 6.07
CA GLU A 8 29.20 4.58 5.51
C GLU A 8 27.95 4.09 4.76
N ILE A 9 26.83 4.81 4.91
CA ILE A 9 25.62 4.55 4.13
C ILE A 9 25.85 5.07 2.71
N THR A 10 25.79 4.16 1.73
CA THR A 10 25.96 4.50 0.31
C THR A 10 24.95 5.55 -0.15
N ASP A 11 25.33 6.43 -1.08
CA ASP A 11 24.47 7.52 -1.57
C ASP A 11 23.11 7.01 -2.07
N LEU A 12 23.09 5.89 -2.83
CA LEU A 12 21.87 5.24 -3.29
C LEU A 12 20.90 4.85 -2.15
N ALA A 13 21.45 4.36 -1.04
CA ALA A 13 20.63 4.02 0.12
C ALA A 13 20.07 5.26 0.82
N GLN A 14 20.81 6.37 0.83
CA GLN A 14 20.32 7.64 1.36
C GLN A 14 19.18 8.21 0.50
N GLU A 15 19.31 8.13 -0.83
CA GLU A 15 18.26 8.54 -1.77
C GLU A 15 16.97 7.75 -1.54
N HIS A 16 17.04 6.41 -1.50
CA HIS A 16 15.86 5.57 -1.25
C HIS A 16 15.23 5.84 0.13
N LEU A 17 16.04 6.04 1.18
CA LEU A 17 15.54 6.38 2.52
C LEU A 17 14.85 7.75 2.52
N ALA A 18 15.37 8.73 1.77
CA ALA A 18 14.76 10.04 1.62
C ALA A 18 13.40 9.95 0.89
N GLU A 19 13.31 9.16 -0.18
CA GLU A 19 12.06 8.91 -0.89
C GLU A 19 11.01 8.24 0.01
N MET A 20 11.41 7.18 0.73
CA MET A 20 10.55 6.52 1.72
C MET A 20 10.10 7.50 2.81
N GLY A 21 11.01 8.32 3.32
CA GLY A 21 10.70 9.35 4.33
C GLY A 21 9.70 10.38 3.82
N GLY A 22 9.83 10.81 2.56
CA GLY A 22 8.89 11.69 1.88
C GLY A 22 7.49 11.07 1.80
N TRP A 23 7.40 9.82 1.37
CA TRP A 23 6.13 9.10 1.30
C TRP A 23 5.50 8.89 2.68
N ILE A 24 6.28 8.47 3.68
CA ILE A 24 5.79 8.27 5.05
C ILE A 24 5.26 9.57 5.63
N LYS A 25 5.97 10.70 5.46
CA LYS A 25 5.54 12.00 5.98
C LYS A 25 4.13 12.35 5.51
N GLN A 26 3.85 12.10 4.23
CA GLN A 26 2.57 12.36 3.57
C GLN A 26 1.44 11.41 3.99
N ASN A 27 1.79 10.19 4.40
CA ASN A 27 0.85 9.09 4.67
C ASN A 27 0.76 8.70 6.16
N SER A 28 1.55 9.36 7.00
CA SER A 28 1.81 9.04 8.42
C SER A 28 0.56 9.00 9.30
N GLU A 29 -0.48 9.76 8.95
CA GLU A 29 -1.73 9.87 9.70
C GLU A 29 -2.36 8.49 9.96
N GLY A 30 -2.35 7.61 8.96
CA GLY A 30 -2.88 6.24 9.03
C GLY A 30 -1.84 5.15 9.33
N ILE A 31 -0.57 5.50 9.55
CA ILE A 31 0.51 4.55 9.84
C ILE A 31 0.87 4.58 11.32
N TYR A 32 1.26 5.74 11.84
CA TYR A 32 1.73 5.82 13.23
C TYR A 32 0.56 5.79 14.21
N GLY A 33 0.60 4.82 15.13
CA GLY A 33 -0.43 4.61 16.15
C GLY A 33 -1.75 4.06 15.59
N SER A 34 -1.77 3.61 14.33
CA SER A 34 -2.94 2.92 13.77
C SER A 34 -2.98 1.46 14.20
N LYS A 35 -4.13 0.83 13.99
CA LYS A 35 -4.40 -0.58 14.29
C LYS A 35 -4.85 -1.31 13.04
N PRO A 36 -4.66 -2.64 12.95
CA PRO A 36 -5.25 -3.45 11.90
C PRO A 36 -6.77 -3.20 11.83
N TRP A 37 -7.28 -2.99 10.62
CA TRP A 37 -8.71 -2.95 10.39
C TRP A 37 -9.28 -4.38 10.21
N LYS A 38 -10.60 -4.52 10.14
CA LYS A 38 -11.30 -5.81 10.05
C LYS A 38 -10.80 -6.69 8.88
N VAL A 39 -10.39 -6.06 7.78
CA VAL A 39 -9.71 -6.69 6.65
C VAL A 39 -8.31 -6.06 6.59
N GLN A 40 -7.25 -6.87 6.60
CA GLN A 40 -5.87 -6.36 6.55
C GLN A 40 -5.45 -5.92 5.14
N GLY A 41 -5.95 -6.61 4.13
CA GLY A 41 -5.72 -6.23 2.74
C GLY A 41 -6.63 -6.94 1.77
N GLU A 42 -6.74 -6.37 0.58
CA GLU A 42 -7.53 -6.85 -0.54
C GLU A 42 -6.66 -6.89 -1.80
N ARG A 43 -6.57 -8.05 -2.45
CA ARG A 43 -5.91 -8.16 -3.75
C ARG A 43 -6.91 -7.77 -4.84
N LEU A 44 -6.52 -6.86 -5.72
CA LEU A 44 -7.40 -6.32 -6.75
C LEU A 44 -7.42 -7.16 -8.03
N VAL A 45 -6.45 -8.08 -8.17
CA VAL A 45 -6.39 -9.07 -9.26
C VAL A 45 -6.72 -10.45 -8.70
N ASP A 46 -7.64 -11.15 -9.35
CA ASP A 46 -7.95 -12.55 -9.07
C ASP A 46 -6.81 -13.45 -9.57
N THR A 47 -5.67 -13.43 -8.87
CA THR A 47 -4.62 -14.45 -9.00
C THR A 47 -4.82 -15.47 -7.88
N PRO A 48 -4.67 -16.79 -8.13
CA PRO A 48 -4.87 -17.81 -7.11
C PRO A 48 -4.03 -17.48 -5.88
N LYS A 49 -4.63 -17.55 -4.69
CA LYS A 49 -3.88 -17.50 -3.43
C LYS A 49 -2.83 -18.60 -3.50
N GLU A 50 -1.55 -18.23 -3.57
CA GLU A 50 -0.48 -19.21 -3.48
C GLU A 50 -0.47 -19.70 -2.03
N ASN A 51 -1.14 -20.82 -1.78
CA ASN A 51 -1.00 -21.60 -0.55
C ASN A 51 0.37 -22.30 -0.56
N GLY A 52 1.45 -21.51 -0.58
CA GLY A 52 2.81 -22.01 -0.67
C GLY A 52 3.49 -21.92 0.69
N LYS A 53 3.58 -23.04 1.41
CA LYS A 53 4.59 -23.20 2.47
C LYS A 53 5.96 -22.88 1.85
N VAL A 54 6.62 -21.84 2.34
CA VAL A 54 7.98 -21.46 1.91
C VAL A 54 8.90 -22.67 2.13
N LYS A 55 9.41 -23.25 1.04
CA LYS A 55 10.43 -24.30 1.09
C LYS A 55 11.80 -23.63 1.10
N PHE A 56 12.55 -23.84 2.17
CA PHE A 56 13.96 -23.44 2.29
C PHE A 56 14.79 -24.21 1.26
N SER A 57 15.46 -23.52 0.35
CA SER A 57 16.52 -24.10 -0.49
C SER A 57 17.87 -23.69 0.06
N GLU A 58 18.62 -24.66 0.59
CA GLU A 58 20.01 -24.50 0.97
C GLU A 58 20.88 -24.48 -0.30
N GLU A 59 21.39 -23.32 -0.72
CA GLU A 59 22.55 -23.31 -1.61
C GLU A 59 23.48 -22.10 -1.44
N LYS A 60 24.76 -22.39 -1.57
CA LYS A 60 25.94 -21.69 -1.05
C LYS A 60 26.16 -20.25 -1.58
N ASN A 61 26.35 -19.35 -0.62
CA ASN A 61 27.51 -18.47 -0.47
C ASN A 61 27.88 -17.51 -1.62
N THR A 62 26.98 -16.58 -1.93
CA THR A 62 27.34 -15.19 -2.26
C THR A 62 26.44 -14.29 -1.39
N MET A 63 26.78 -13.02 -1.16
CA MET A 63 25.79 -12.04 -0.67
C MET A 63 24.71 -11.90 -1.75
N LYS A 64 23.80 -12.88 -1.81
CA LYS A 64 22.60 -12.84 -2.63
C LYS A 64 21.65 -11.94 -1.90
N ASP A 65 21.04 -11.06 -2.68
CA ASP A 65 19.79 -10.39 -2.39
C ASP A 65 18.90 -11.29 -1.52
N ASN A 66 18.26 -10.71 -0.52
CA ASN A 66 17.60 -11.43 0.56
C ASN A 66 16.42 -12.22 -0.04
N GLU A 67 16.70 -13.39 -0.63
CA GLU A 67 15.75 -14.11 -1.49
C GLU A 67 14.53 -14.62 -0.71
N HIS A 68 14.59 -14.53 0.62
CA HIS A 68 13.58 -14.92 1.61
C HIS A 68 13.36 -13.80 2.67
N ASP A 69 13.34 -12.54 2.28
CA ASP A 69 12.94 -11.44 3.18
C ASP A 69 11.43 -11.37 3.46
N GLY A 70 10.65 -12.29 2.85
CA GLY A 70 9.20 -12.28 2.94
C GLY A 70 8.55 -11.16 2.12
N THR A 71 9.34 -10.40 1.37
CA THR A 71 8.85 -9.41 0.41
C THR A 71 8.38 -10.15 -0.83
N SER A 72 7.14 -9.91 -1.24
CA SER A 72 6.62 -10.50 -2.46
C SER A 72 7.42 -9.95 -3.64
N LYS A 73 8.22 -10.80 -4.30
CA LYS A 73 8.99 -10.43 -5.50
C LYS A 73 8.12 -10.10 -6.72
N VAL A 74 6.81 -10.33 -6.59
CA VAL A 74 5.79 -10.01 -7.58
C VAL A 74 5.03 -8.78 -7.11
N ILE A 75 5.11 -7.70 -7.89
CA ILE A 75 4.28 -6.50 -7.69
C ILE A 75 2.89 -6.81 -8.22
N PHE A 76 1.87 -6.71 -7.37
CA PHE A 76 0.48 -6.86 -7.76
C PHE A 76 -0.38 -5.75 -7.17
N PRO A 77 -1.43 -5.31 -7.90
CA PRO A 77 -2.41 -4.38 -7.37
C PRO A 77 -3.08 -4.91 -6.09
N GLU A 78 -2.89 -4.21 -4.98
CA GLU A 78 -3.52 -4.53 -3.70
C GLU A 78 -3.91 -3.27 -2.92
N VAL A 79 -4.77 -3.45 -1.93
CA VAL A 79 -5.15 -2.42 -0.96
C VAL A 79 -4.78 -2.90 0.42
N ARG A 80 -4.05 -2.10 1.19
CA ARG A 80 -3.78 -2.35 2.61
C ARG A 80 -4.63 -1.43 3.47
N PHE A 81 -5.18 -1.97 4.55
CA PHE A 81 -6.02 -1.18 5.45
C PHE A 81 -5.43 -1.07 6.84
N THR A 82 -5.56 0.13 7.39
CA THR A 82 -5.38 0.40 8.81
C THR A 82 -6.56 1.20 9.33
N SER A 83 -6.69 1.31 10.64
CA SER A 83 -7.74 2.09 11.27
C SER A 83 -7.17 2.91 12.42
N LYS A 84 -7.68 4.14 12.57
CA LYS A 84 -7.28 5.04 13.64
C LYS A 84 -8.38 6.06 13.86
N ASP A 85 -8.70 6.32 15.12
CA ASP A 85 -9.67 7.35 15.54
C ASP A 85 -11.03 7.27 14.82
N GLY A 86 -11.52 6.05 14.57
CA GLY A 86 -12.80 5.80 13.88
C GLY A 86 -12.77 5.95 12.36
N ALA A 87 -11.64 6.36 11.78
CA ALA A 87 -11.42 6.36 10.34
C ALA A 87 -10.68 5.08 9.89
N VAL A 88 -10.96 4.67 8.66
CA VAL A 88 -10.24 3.61 7.95
C VAL A 88 -9.31 4.27 6.94
N TYR A 89 -8.06 3.82 6.90
CA TYR A 89 -7.09 4.26 5.90
C TYR A 89 -6.88 3.12 4.91
N ALA A 90 -7.01 3.44 3.62
CA ALA A 90 -6.82 2.50 2.53
C ALA A 90 -5.63 2.95 1.68
N TYR A 91 -4.59 2.11 1.61
CA TYR A 91 -3.41 2.34 0.79
C TYR A 91 -3.49 1.47 -0.45
N VAL A 92 -3.87 2.08 -1.58
CA VAL A 92 -3.99 1.41 -2.87
C VAL A 92 -2.62 1.39 -3.53
N CYS A 93 -2.07 0.19 -3.67
CA CYS A 93 -0.71 -0.05 -4.14
C CYS A 93 -0.72 -0.59 -5.57
N SER A 94 0.18 -0.07 -6.41
CA SER A 94 0.48 -0.61 -7.74
C SER A 94 -0.71 -0.60 -8.71
N VAL A 95 -1.61 0.39 -8.55
CA VAL A 95 -2.73 0.62 -9.47
C VAL A 95 -2.44 1.83 -10.35
N THR A 96 -2.40 1.60 -11.66
CA THR A 96 -2.25 2.64 -12.69
C THR A 96 -3.55 2.91 -13.46
N ASP A 97 -4.59 2.11 -13.22
CA ASP A 97 -5.90 2.28 -13.84
C ASP A 97 -6.61 3.53 -13.31
N LYS A 98 -7.55 4.06 -14.11
CA LYS A 98 -8.29 5.29 -13.77
C LYS A 98 -9.18 5.14 -12.54
N ASP A 99 -9.75 3.95 -12.36
CA ASP A 99 -10.70 3.65 -11.29
C ASP A 99 -10.29 2.33 -10.61
N VAL A 100 -10.47 2.27 -9.29
CA VAL A 100 -10.25 1.05 -8.49
C VAL A 100 -11.56 0.65 -7.80
N VAL A 101 -11.81 -0.64 -7.65
CA VAL A 101 -12.95 -1.18 -6.92
C VAL A 101 -12.46 -1.91 -5.68
N ILE A 102 -12.89 -1.43 -4.51
CA ILE A 102 -12.55 -2.01 -3.20
C ILE A 102 -13.77 -2.76 -2.66
N LYS A 103 -13.74 -4.10 -2.73
CA LYS A 103 -14.83 -4.99 -2.30
C LYS A 103 -14.98 -5.00 -0.79
N ALA A 104 -13.91 -4.80 -0.01
CA ALA A 104 -13.96 -4.77 1.46
C ALA A 104 -14.87 -3.66 2.01
N LEU A 105 -15.07 -2.58 1.23
CA LEU A 105 -15.91 -1.43 1.56
C LEU A 105 -17.25 -1.43 0.79
N ALA A 106 -17.69 -2.59 0.32
CA ALA A 106 -19.02 -2.78 -0.25
C ALA A 106 -20.13 -2.43 0.75
N LEU A 107 -21.26 -1.92 0.24
CA LEU A 107 -22.42 -1.57 1.08
C LEU A 107 -22.99 -2.82 1.81
N GLU A 108 -22.86 -4.00 1.20
CA GLU A 108 -23.30 -5.27 1.80
C GLU A 108 -22.48 -5.67 3.03
N ASN A 109 -21.26 -5.14 3.18
CA ASN A 109 -20.42 -5.38 4.36
C ASN A 109 -20.80 -4.51 5.58
N GLY A 110 -21.89 -3.73 5.48
CA GLY A 110 -22.51 -2.99 6.59
C GLY A 110 -21.96 -1.58 6.83
N ASP A 111 -20.73 -1.28 6.38
CA ASP A 111 -20.12 0.03 6.61
C ASP A 111 -20.58 1.06 5.58
N LYS A 112 -21.26 2.12 6.03
CA LYS A 112 -21.62 3.25 5.17
C LYS A 112 -20.53 4.30 5.19
N ILE A 113 -20.10 4.75 4.02
CA ILE A 113 -19.06 5.77 3.91
C ILE A 113 -19.68 7.17 4.08
N LYS A 114 -19.09 7.96 4.97
CA LYS A 114 -19.44 9.37 5.19
C LYS A 114 -18.65 10.28 4.26
N SER A 115 -17.33 10.09 4.21
CA SER A 115 -16.42 10.92 3.43
C SER A 115 -15.16 10.14 3.03
N ILE A 116 -14.51 10.58 1.95
CA ILE A 116 -13.21 10.07 1.51
C ILE A 116 -12.33 11.26 1.16
N THR A 117 -11.13 11.28 1.74
CA THR A 117 -10.10 12.29 1.47
C THR A 117 -8.83 11.58 1.03
N ARG A 118 -8.19 12.03 -0.05
CA ARG A 118 -6.86 11.54 -0.42
C ARG A 118 -5.83 12.17 0.51
N LEU A 119 -4.92 11.36 1.05
CA LEU A 119 -3.84 11.87 1.90
C LEU A 119 -2.93 12.80 1.08
N ASN A 120 -2.31 13.76 1.76
CA ASN A 120 -1.40 14.74 1.15
C ASN A 120 -2.00 15.61 0.04
N THR A 121 -3.31 15.87 0.07
CA THR A 121 -3.94 16.81 -0.85
C THR A 121 -5.22 17.40 -0.28
N THR A 122 -5.68 18.49 -0.89
CA THR A 122 -7.02 19.05 -0.70
C THR A 122 -7.98 18.69 -1.83
N ASP A 123 -7.54 17.89 -2.81
CA ASP A 123 -8.35 17.52 -3.97
C ASP A 123 -9.54 16.66 -3.58
N LYS A 124 -10.70 16.95 -4.19
CA LYS A 124 -11.91 16.15 -3.99
C LYS A 124 -11.78 14.81 -4.69
N VAL A 125 -11.92 13.74 -3.92
CA VAL A 125 -11.95 12.37 -4.44
C VAL A 125 -13.33 12.09 -5.06
N LYS A 126 -13.35 11.62 -6.30
CA LYS A 126 -14.57 11.11 -6.94
C LYS A 126 -14.72 9.64 -6.57
N TRP A 127 -15.79 9.29 -5.87
CA TRP A 127 -16.05 7.93 -5.44
C TRP A 127 -17.54 7.59 -5.47
N LYS A 128 -17.86 6.29 -5.51
CA LYS A 128 -19.22 5.77 -5.43
C LYS A 128 -19.21 4.44 -4.69
N GLN A 129 -19.96 4.35 -3.60
CA GLN A 129 -20.19 3.09 -2.91
C GLN A 129 -21.37 2.36 -3.56
N THR A 130 -21.17 1.09 -3.91
CA THR A 130 -22.20 0.22 -4.49
C THR A 130 -22.37 -1.03 -3.64
N LYS A 131 -23.32 -1.90 -3.99
CA LYS A 131 -23.53 -3.19 -3.30
C LYS A 131 -22.31 -4.10 -3.38
N THR A 132 -21.53 -4.02 -4.46
CA THR A 132 -20.41 -4.93 -4.74
C THR A 132 -19.04 -4.37 -4.34
N GLY A 133 -18.94 -3.07 -4.06
CA GLY A 133 -17.69 -2.43 -3.68
C GLY A 133 -17.74 -0.90 -3.72
N LEU A 134 -16.66 -0.30 -3.24
CA LEU A 134 -16.38 1.13 -3.34
C LEU A 134 -15.53 1.41 -4.59
N THR A 135 -16.08 2.15 -5.55
CA THR A 135 -15.32 2.63 -6.70
C THR A 135 -14.69 3.97 -6.37
N ILE A 136 -13.36 4.10 -6.54
CA ILE A 136 -12.61 5.34 -6.33
C ILE A 136 -11.85 5.69 -7.60
N LYS A 137 -11.86 6.97 -8.00
CA LYS A 137 -11.01 7.49 -9.07
C LYS A 137 -9.59 7.68 -8.57
N MET A 138 -8.64 7.06 -9.27
CA MET A 138 -7.22 7.13 -8.97
C MET A 138 -6.57 8.36 -9.61
N PRO A 139 -5.54 8.95 -8.97
CA PRO A 139 -4.73 9.97 -9.60
C PRO A 139 -3.93 9.38 -10.77
N VAL A 140 -3.52 10.26 -11.70
CA VAL A 140 -2.58 9.90 -12.76
C VAL A 140 -1.18 9.98 -12.18
N TYR A 141 -0.47 8.85 -12.23
CA TYR A 141 0.93 8.77 -11.83
C TYR A 141 1.86 9.11 -12.99
N THR A 142 2.92 9.84 -12.70
CA THR A 142 4.05 9.99 -13.62
C THR A 142 4.95 8.75 -13.57
N ALA A 143 5.79 8.55 -14.60
CA ALA A 143 6.64 7.36 -14.73
C ALA A 143 7.67 7.19 -13.57
N THR A 144 7.94 8.26 -12.83
CA THR A 144 8.91 8.29 -11.74
C THR A 144 8.27 8.20 -10.35
N GLU A 145 6.94 8.21 -10.24
CA GLU A 145 6.24 8.14 -8.96
C GLU A 145 5.95 6.71 -8.54
N ILE A 146 6.11 6.43 -7.25
CA ILE A 146 5.67 5.18 -6.65
C ILE A 146 4.13 5.19 -6.62
N PRO A 147 3.45 4.23 -7.28
CA PRO A 147 2.00 4.24 -7.44
C PRO A 147 1.27 3.75 -6.18
N ILE A 148 1.39 4.50 -5.08
CA ILE A 148 0.70 4.21 -3.82
C ILE A 148 -0.13 5.42 -3.38
N THR A 149 -1.46 5.29 -3.46
CA THR A 149 -2.39 6.31 -2.99
C THR A 149 -2.94 5.96 -1.62
N GLY A 150 -2.74 6.83 -0.64
CA GLY A 150 -3.44 6.75 0.64
C GLY A 150 -4.78 7.48 0.62
N PHE A 151 -5.84 6.85 1.13
CA PHE A 151 -7.15 7.45 1.34
C PHE A 151 -7.56 7.34 2.81
N LYS A 152 -8.04 8.43 3.39
CA LYS A 152 -8.77 8.46 4.66
C LYS A 152 -10.26 8.33 4.39
N ILE A 153 -10.89 7.34 5.02
CA ILE A 153 -12.29 6.97 4.82
C ILE A 153 -12.99 7.06 6.17
N GLU A 154 -13.94 7.99 6.29
CA GLU A 154 -14.77 8.13 7.48
C GLU A 154 -16.02 7.27 7.32
N LEU A 155 -16.27 6.38 8.27
CA LEU A 155 -17.48 5.56 8.31
C LEU A 155 -18.59 6.30 9.08
N LYS A 156 -19.86 5.97 8.79
CA LYS A 156 -21.04 6.48 9.50
C LYS A 156 -21.42 5.63 10.70
#